data_AF-A0A3D4EH60-F1
#
_entry.id   AF-A0A3D4EH60-F1
#
_cell.length_a   1.000
_cell.length_b   1.000
_cell.length_c   1.000
_cell.angle_alpha   90.00
_cell.angle_beta   90.00
_cell.angle_gamma   90.00
#
_symmetry.space_group_name_H-M   'P 1'
#
loop_
_entity.id
_entity.type
_entity.pdbx_description
1 polymer ?
#
loop_
_entity_poly.entity_id
_entity_poly.type
_entity_poly.pdbx_seq_one_letter_code
_entity_poly.pdbx_strand_id
1 'polypeptide(L)'
;ETDADFTARYYGKGDKKLELHSEDEVNAVIAETQDEPFVIKTVKRGKKHRSPSPPFITSTLQQEASRRLGMTPRRTMSVAQQLYEGVDIAGQGTVGLITYMRT
;
A
#
# COMPACT_ATOMS: atom_id res chain seq x y z
N GLU A 1 -30.81 6.02 15.47
CA GLU A 1 -29.63 5.16 15.21
C GLU A 1 -29.26 5.33 13.76
N THR A 2 -28.00 5.65 13.48
CA THR A 2 -27.59 6.03 12.12
C THR A 2 -27.55 4.79 11.24
N ASP A 3 -28.44 4.76 10.26
CA ASP A 3 -28.44 3.84 9.13
C ASP A 3 -27.17 4.12 8.32
N ALA A 4 -26.10 3.40 8.64
CA ALA A 4 -24.80 3.58 8.02
C ALA A 4 -24.65 2.55 6.91
N ASP A 5 -24.93 2.98 5.69
CA ASP A 5 -24.66 2.19 4.49
C ASP A 5 -23.17 1.83 4.45
N PHE A 6 -22.87 0.56 4.15
CA PHE A 6 -21.50 0.10 3.95
C PHE A 6 -21.40 -0.71 2.66
N THR A 7 -20.27 -0.55 1.98
CA THR A 7 -19.96 -1.37 0.80
C THR A 7 -19.45 -2.74 1.24
N ALA A 8 -20.15 -3.80 0.84
CA ALA A 8 -19.66 -5.16 0.94
C ALA A 8 -18.99 -5.58 -0.37
N ARG A 9 -18.07 -6.55 -0.31
CA ARG A 9 -17.54 -7.24 -1.49
C ARG A 9 -17.94 -8.71 -1.44
N TYR A 10 -18.26 -9.29 -2.58
CA TYR A 10 -18.51 -10.71 -2.70
C TYR A 10 -17.28 -11.49 -2.18
N TYR A 11 -17.51 -12.39 -1.23
CA TYR A 11 -16.48 -13.26 -0.67
C TYR A 11 -16.58 -14.67 -1.24
N GLY A 12 -17.81 -15.18 -1.38
CA GLY A 12 -18.09 -16.53 -1.84
C GLY A 12 -19.43 -17.05 -1.33
N LYS A 13 -19.72 -18.32 -1.61
CA LYS A 13 -20.96 -18.99 -1.21
C LYS A 13 -20.71 -19.87 0.02
N GLY A 14 -21.49 -19.66 1.07
CA GLY A 14 -21.29 -20.31 2.38
C GLY A 14 -19.99 -19.84 3.05
N ASP A 15 -19.20 -20.78 3.59
CA ASP A 15 -17.90 -20.47 4.23
C ASP A 15 -16.69 -20.65 3.28
N LYS A 16 -16.94 -20.82 1.98
CA LYS A 16 -15.87 -20.99 0.96
C LYS A 16 -15.70 -19.70 0.16
N LYS A 17 -14.45 -19.22 0.07
CA LYS A 17 -14.09 -18.14 -0.84
C LYS A 17 -14.28 -18.62 -2.28
N LEU A 18 -14.98 -17.84 -3.10
CA LEU A 18 -15.17 -18.10 -4.52
C LEU A 18 -14.64 -16.91 -5.32
N GLU A 19 -13.75 -17.18 -6.27
CA GLU A 19 -13.31 -16.19 -7.25
C GLU A 19 -14.17 -16.33 -8.50
N LEU A 20 -14.54 -15.21 -9.09
CA LEU A 20 -15.37 -15.14 -10.30
C LEU A 20 -14.45 -14.82 -11.47
N HIS A 21 -14.51 -15.62 -12.53
CA HIS A 21 -13.61 -15.55 -13.68
C HIS A 21 -14.30 -15.21 -14.99
N SER A 22 -15.64 -15.17 -15.01
CA SER A 22 -16.42 -14.82 -16.20
C SER A 22 -17.53 -13.80 -15.89
N GLU A 23 -17.99 -13.12 -16.94
CA GLU A 23 -19.13 -12.20 -16.85
C GLU A 23 -20.42 -12.95 -16.45
N ASP A 24 -20.61 -14.15 -16.97
CA ASP A 24 -21.77 -15.00 -16.65
C ASP A 24 -21.83 -15.36 -15.16
N GLU A 25 -20.68 -15.69 -14.55
CA GLU A 25 -20.58 -15.97 -13.12
C GLU A 25 -20.91 -14.74 -12.27
N VAL A 26 -20.48 -13.55 -12.70
CA VAL A 26 -20.79 -12.29 -12.03
C VAL A 26 -22.29 -11.98 -12.13
N ASN A 27 -22.86 -12.11 -13.33
CA ASN A 27 -24.29 -11.86 -13.57
C ASN A 27 -25.19 -12.79 -12.77
N ALA A 28 -24.80 -14.06 -12.63
CA ALA A 28 -25.52 -15.02 -11.79
C ALA A 28 -25.52 -14.61 -10.31
N VAL A 29 -24.37 -14.15 -9.78
CA VAL A 29 -24.27 -13.67 -8.39
C VAL A 29 -25.08 -12.39 -8.20
N ILE A 30 -25.06 -11.46 -9.15
CA ILE A 30 -25.88 -10.23 -9.09
C ILE A 30 -27.36 -10.60 -9.01
N ALA A 31 -27.83 -11.49 -9.89
CA ALA A 31 -29.22 -11.92 -9.90
C ALA A 31 -29.63 -12.62 -8.58
N GLU A 32 -28.75 -13.43 -7.97
CA GLU A 32 -29.02 -14.09 -6.69
C GLU A 32 -29.04 -13.10 -5.50
N THR A 33 -28.35 -11.97 -5.61
CA THR A 33 -28.13 -11.03 -4.48
C THR A 33 -28.95 -9.75 -4.55
N GLN A 34 -29.60 -9.45 -5.67
CA GLN A 34 -30.27 -8.16 -5.89
C GLN A 34 -31.54 -7.98 -5.05
N ASP A 35 -32.29 -9.05 -4.80
CA ASP A 35 -33.61 -8.99 -4.15
C ASP A 35 -33.63 -9.59 -2.74
N GLU A 36 -32.49 -10.03 -2.20
CA GLU A 36 -32.41 -10.65 -0.88
C GLU A 36 -31.95 -9.66 0.22
N PRO A 37 -32.61 -9.62 1.38
CA PRO A 37 -32.13 -8.86 2.52
C PRO A 37 -30.88 -9.51 3.13
N PHE A 38 -29.80 -8.76 3.23
CA PHE A 38 -28.57 -9.22 3.88
C PHE A 38 -28.67 -9.16 5.41
N VAL A 39 -28.30 -10.25 6.08
CA VAL A 39 -28.21 -10.30 7.54
C VAL A 39 -26.74 -10.38 7.97
N ILE A 40 -26.37 -9.56 8.95
CA ILE A 40 -25.02 -9.57 9.51
C ILE A 40 -24.78 -10.87 10.29
N LYS A 41 -23.93 -11.74 9.77
CA LYS A 41 -23.53 -13.00 10.45
C LYS A 41 -22.62 -12.74 11.66
N THR A 42 -21.63 -11.85 11.51
CA THR A 42 -20.60 -11.60 12.55
C THR A 42 -20.04 -10.19 12.47
N VAL A 43 -19.90 -9.51 13.61
CA VAL A 43 -19.17 -8.23 13.74
C VAL A 43 -17.91 -8.45 14.57
N LYS A 44 -16.73 -8.21 13.99
CA LYS A 44 -15.45 -8.22 14.71
C LYS A 44 -14.95 -6.80 14.91
N ARG A 45 -14.78 -6.38 16.18
CA ARG A 45 -14.16 -5.11 16.55
C ARG A 45 -12.74 -5.38 17.04
N GLY A 46 -11.76 -4.76 16.40
CA GLY A 46 -10.35 -4.90 16.77
C GLY A 46 -9.62 -3.58 16.67
N LYS A 47 -8.66 -3.35 17.56
CA LYS A 47 -7.72 -2.23 17.47
C LYS A 47 -6.48 -2.73 16.73
N LYS A 48 -6.16 -2.12 15.58
CA LYS A 48 -4.94 -2.44 14.84
C LYS A 48 -3.85 -1.44 15.20
N HIS A 49 -2.81 -1.90 15.88
CA HIS A 49 -1.59 -1.11 16.05
C HIS A 49 -0.79 -1.12 14.74
N ARG A 50 -0.34 0.04 14.27
CA ARG A 50 0.53 0.14 13.10
C ARG A 50 1.87 0.72 13.54
N SER A 51 2.89 -0.13 13.54
CA SER A 51 4.27 0.31 13.79
C SER A 51 4.80 1.13 12.59
N PRO A 52 5.72 2.07 12.83
CA PRO A 52 6.40 2.77 11.74
C PRO A 52 7.16 1.78 10.86
N SER A 53 7.33 2.14 9.60
CA SER A 53 8.21 1.40 8.69
C SER A 53 9.66 1.44 9.20
N PRO A 54 10.47 0.39 8.96
CA PRO A 54 11.88 0.41 9.31
C PRO A 54 12.62 1.51 8.54
N PRO A 55 13.83 1.91 9.01
CA PRO A 55 14.72 2.76 8.25
C PRO A 55 14.99 2.18 6.85
N PHE A 56 15.31 3.05 5.90
CA PHE A 56 15.55 2.61 4.53
C PHE A 56 16.82 1.78 4.39
N ILE A 57 16.70 0.66 3.68
CA ILE A 57 17.77 -0.04 2.98
C ILE A 57 17.71 0.29 1.48
N THR A 58 18.72 -0.13 0.70
CA THR A 58 18.84 0.21 -0.74
C THR A 58 17.56 -0.07 -1.53
N SER A 59 16.98 -1.25 -1.36
CA SER A 59 15.79 -1.68 -2.11
C SER A 59 14.55 -0.88 -1.72
N THR A 60 14.34 -0.65 -0.43
CA THR A 60 13.18 0.12 0.08
C THR A 60 13.28 1.60 -0.26
N LEU A 61 14.48 2.18 -0.28
CA LEU A 61 14.71 3.56 -0.74
C LEU A 61 14.32 3.71 -2.21
N GLN A 62 14.77 2.79 -3.07
CA GLN A 62 14.45 2.83 -4.50
C GLN A 62 12.95 2.65 -4.76
N GLN A 63 12.30 1.72 -4.05
CA GLN A 63 10.85 1.50 -4.15
C GLN A 63 10.05 2.73 -3.73
N GLU A 64 10.36 3.34 -2.57
CA GLU A 64 9.63 4.52 -2.12
C GLU A 64 9.96 5.77 -2.95
N ALA A 65 11.18 5.92 -3.46
CA ALA A 65 11.53 7.01 -4.38
C ALA A 65 10.78 6.90 -5.72
N SER A 66 10.62 5.68 -6.25
CA SER A 66 9.76 5.44 -7.43
C SER A 66 8.31 5.79 -7.11
N ARG A 67 7.77 5.26 -6.00
CA ARG A 67 6.36 5.41 -5.62
C ARG A 67 5.96 6.85 -5.28
N ARG A 68 6.85 7.61 -4.63
CA ARG A 68 6.54 8.96 -4.12
C ARG A 68 7.07 10.09 -5.00
N LEU A 69 8.22 9.88 -5.64
CA LEU A 69 8.94 10.93 -6.36
C LEU A 69 9.08 10.63 -7.86
N GLY A 70 8.59 9.49 -8.34
CA GLY A 70 8.71 9.08 -9.75
C GLY A 70 10.15 8.87 -10.22
N MET A 71 11.09 8.65 -9.29
CA MET A 71 12.50 8.50 -9.62
C MET A 71 12.82 7.08 -10.08
N THR A 72 13.55 6.96 -11.19
CA THR A 72 14.12 5.67 -11.62
C THR A 72 15.21 5.22 -10.62
N PRO A 73 15.48 3.92 -10.49
CA PRO A 73 16.52 3.42 -9.59
C PRO A 73 17.88 4.08 -9.80
N ARG A 74 18.28 4.29 -11.06
CA ARG A 74 19.52 4.98 -11.42
C ARG A 74 19.55 6.42 -10.90
N ARG A 75 18.46 7.18 -11.06
CA ARG A 75 18.37 8.56 -10.57
C ARG A 75 18.42 8.62 -9.05
N THR A 76 17.69 7.71 -8.36
CA THR A 76 17.72 7.61 -6.90
C THR A 76 19.13 7.36 -6.39
N MET A 77 19.85 6.40 -6.98
CA MET A 77 21.21 6.08 -6.54
C MET A 77 22.22 7.17 -6.86
N SER A 78 22.07 7.88 -8.00
CA SER A 78 22.93 9.02 -8.32
C SER A 78 22.79 10.16 -7.31
N VAL A 79 21.55 10.49 -6.90
CA VAL A 79 21.30 11.51 -5.88
C VAL A 79 21.79 11.04 -4.52
N ALA A 80 21.53 9.79 -4.14
CA ALA A 80 22.03 9.25 -2.88
C ALA A 80 23.57 9.24 -2.82
N GLN A 81 24.26 8.99 -3.94
CA GLN A 81 25.73 9.08 -4.02
C GLN A 81 26.22 10.50 -3.74
N GLN A 82 25.61 11.50 -4.37
CA GLN A 82 25.94 12.91 -4.10
C GLN A 82 25.67 13.28 -2.64
N LEU A 83 24.55 12.83 -2.05
CA LEU A 83 24.24 13.09 -0.65
C LEU A 83 25.21 12.39 0.31
N TYR A 84 25.79 11.25 -0.06
CA TYR A 84 26.78 10.53 0.73
C TYR A 84 28.17 11.15 0.63
N GLU A 85 28.63 11.47 -0.58
CA GLU A 85 29.94 12.05 -0.85
C GLU A 85 30.03 13.51 -0.40
N GLY A 86 28.91 14.23 -0.49
CA GLY A 86 28.73 15.56 0.04
C GLY A 86 28.07 16.51 -0.94
N VAL A 87 27.35 17.47 -0.38
CA VAL A 87 26.77 18.62 -1.09
C VAL A 87 27.24 19.91 -0.46
N ASP A 88 27.43 20.95 -1.25
CA ASP A 88 27.82 22.26 -0.73
C ASP A 88 26.66 22.94 -0.02
N ILE A 89 26.86 23.22 1.27
CA ILE A 89 25.90 23.90 2.13
C ILE A 89 26.46 25.27 2.47
N ALA A 90 25.66 26.32 2.20
CA ALA A 90 26.03 27.70 2.48
C ALA A 90 26.42 27.87 3.96
N GLY A 91 27.64 28.34 4.21
CA GLY A 91 28.18 28.54 5.56
C GLY A 91 28.73 27.29 6.25
N GLN A 92 28.64 26.09 5.65
CA GLN A 92 29.15 24.83 6.22
C GLN A 92 30.14 24.09 5.30
N GLY A 93 30.26 24.48 4.03
CA GLY A 93 31.10 23.81 3.06
C GLY A 93 30.47 22.51 2.55
N THR A 94 31.28 21.57 2.05
CA THR A 94 30.81 20.29 1.53
C THR A 94 30.51 19.32 2.68
N VAL A 95 29.25 18.86 2.80
CA VAL A 95 28.79 18.00 3.91
C VAL A 95 28.07 16.76 3.38
N GLY A 96 28.43 15.58 3.89
CA GLY A 96 27.70 14.33 3.68
C GLY A 96 26.42 14.27 4.52
N LEU A 97 25.26 14.15 3.87
CA LEU A 97 23.94 14.27 4.48
C LEU A 97 23.29 12.92 4.85
N ILE A 98 23.78 11.81 4.30
CA ILE A 98 23.24 10.47 4.56
C ILE A 98 24.36 9.47 4.85
N THR A 99 24.02 8.36 5.48
CA THR A 99 24.90 7.19 5.61
C THR A 99 25.04 6.45 4.27
N TYR A 100 25.96 5.49 4.21
CA TYR A 100 26.17 4.67 3.02
C TYR A 100 24.85 4.04 2.55
N MET A 101 24.53 4.24 1.27
CA MET A 101 23.22 3.97 0.68
C MET A 101 23.09 2.57 0.05
N ARG A 102 24.20 1.82 -0.04
CA ARG A 102 24.23 0.43 -0.53
C ARG A 102 24.31 -0.54 0.65
N THR A 103 23.23 -0.55 1.42
CA THR A 103 22.99 -1.42 2.57
C THR A 103 21.80 -2.32 2.36
#